data_AF-A0A9X8CMW8-F1
#
_entry.id   AF-A0A9X8CMW8-F1
#
_cell.length_a   1.000
_cell.length_b   1.000
_cell.length_c   1.000
_cell.angle_alpha   90.00
_cell.angle_beta   90.00
_cell.angle_gamma   90.00
#
_symmetry.space_group_name_H-M   'P 1'
#
loop_
_entity.id
_entity.type
_entity.pdbx_description
1 polymer ?
#
loop_
_entity_poly.entity_id
_entity_poly.type
_entity_poly.pdbx_seq_one_letter_code
_entity_poly.pdbx_strand_id
1 'polypeptide(L)'
;MQDAGEAGNLIESVGAATGAPCPEGMEERVVPAATYAVFDCAGPMPDAMQRLQHRILAEWVPSSGYEWASKSDVEVYFGSNMTADDYRSQVWLPIEKR
;
A
#
# COMPACT_ATOMS: atom_id res chain seq x y z
N MET A 1 -4.99 -21.99 5.91
CA MET A 1 -3.73 -22.41 5.27
C MET A 1 -3.15 -21.14 4.69
N GLN A 2 -2.08 -20.59 5.28
CA GLN A 2 -1.48 -19.36 4.75
C GLN A 2 -0.82 -19.73 3.42
N ASP A 3 -1.37 -19.22 2.33
CA ASP A 3 -0.63 -19.13 1.07
C ASP A 3 0.41 -18.02 1.27
N ALA A 4 1.51 -18.38 1.93
CA ALA A 4 2.73 -17.61 1.84
C ALA A 4 3.15 -17.77 0.39
N GLY A 5 2.76 -16.80 -0.45
CA GLY A 5 3.02 -16.85 -1.89
C GLY A 5 4.46 -17.26 -2.15
N GLU A 6 4.64 -18.13 -3.16
CA GLU A 6 5.98 -18.56 -3.57
C GLU A 6 6.90 -17.35 -3.74
N ALA A 7 8.15 -17.49 -3.32
CA ALA A 7 9.16 -16.44 -3.46
C ALA A 7 9.22 -15.96 -4.92
N GLY A 8 8.75 -14.74 -5.18
CA GLY A 8 8.66 -14.15 -6.51
C GLY A 8 7.24 -13.87 -7.03
N ASN A 9 6.17 -14.23 -6.30
CA ASN A 9 4.81 -13.90 -6.68
C ASN A 9 4.31 -12.62 -6.00
N LEU A 10 3.71 -11.69 -6.77
CA LEU A 10 3.04 -10.51 -6.25
C LEU A 10 1.60 -10.88 -5.89
N ILE A 11 1.21 -10.71 -4.63
CA ILE A 11 -0.17 -10.87 -4.19
C ILE A 11 -0.74 -9.48 -3.92
N GLU A 12 -1.80 -9.14 -4.65
CA GLU A 12 -2.61 -7.95 -4.39
C GLU A 12 -3.94 -8.36 -3.73
N SER A 13 -4.45 -7.55 -2.81
CA SER A 13 -5.74 -7.77 -2.16
C SER A 13 -6.45 -6.45 -1.92
N VAL A 14 -7.76 -6.41 -2.19
CA VAL A 14 -8.62 -5.26 -1.94
C VAL A 14 -9.52 -5.57 -0.74
N GLY A 15 -9.49 -4.71 0.28
CA GLY A 15 -10.26 -4.91 1.49
C GLY A 15 -10.43 -3.63 2.30
N ALA A 16 -11.08 -3.76 3.46
CA ALA A 16 -11.26 -2.68 4.42
C ALA A 16 -10.88 -3.15 5.82
N ALA A 17 -10.20 -2.30 6.59
CA ALA A 17 -9.95 -2.57 8.00
C ALA A 17 -11.28 -2.57 8.77
N THR A 18 -11.58 -3.66 9.46
CA THR A 18 -12.84 -3.83 10.19
C THR A 18 -12.64 -4.68 11.44
N GLY A 19 -13.50 -4.46 12.44
CA GLY A 19 -13.66 -5.36 13.58
C GLY A 19 -14.96 -6.17 13.54
N ALA A 20 -15.71 -6.09 12.44
CA ALA A 20 -16.93 -6.87 12.23
C ALA A 20 -16.60 -8.29 11.73
N PRO A 21 -17.49 -9.28 11.93
CA PRO A 21 -17.31 -10.62 11.37
C PRO A 21 -17.12 -10.59 9.85
N CYS A 22 -16.23 -11.45 9.35
CA CYS A 22 -16.01 -11.61 7.91
C CYS A 22 -17.31 -12.04 7.20
N PRO A 23 -17.76 -11.30 6.16
CA PRO A 23 -18.93 -11.69 5.37
C PRO A 23 -18.73 -13.02 4.65
N GLU A 24 -19.84 -13.70 4.32
CA GLU A 24 -19.81 -14.89 3.46
C GLU A 24 -19.23 -14.55 2.08
N GLY A 25 -18.32 -15.39 1.58
CA GLY A 25 -17.64 -15.18 0.30
C GLY A 25 -16.44 -14.21 0.36
N MET A 26 -16.10 -13.68 1.52
CA MET A 26 -14.88 -12.90 1.75
C MET A 26 -13.88 -13.68 2.62
N GLU A 27 -12.63 -13.20 2.67
CA GLU A 27 -11.59 -13.74 3.53
C GLU A 27 -11.13 -12.67 4.53
N GLU A 28 -10.93 -13.07 5.78
CA GLU A 28 -10.25 -12.25 6.79
C GLU A 28 -8.73 -12.46 6.68
N ARG A 29 -7.98 -11.36 6.61
CA ARG A 29 -6.52 -11.39 6.64
C ARG A 29 -5.97 -10.41 7.66
N VAL A 30 -4.95 -10.85 8.39
CA VAL A 30 -4.21 -10.00 9.33
C VAL A 30 -3.03 -9.39 8.59
N VAL A 31 -2.97 -8.06 8.55
CA VAL A 31 -1.77 -7.33 8.12
C VAL A 31 -0.84 -7.21 9.33
N PRO A 32 0.36 -7.82 9.33
CA PRO A 32 1.27 -7.74 10.46
C PRO A 32 1.69 -6.29 10.75
N ALA A 33 1.95 -5.99 12.02
CA ALA A 33 2.45 -4.68 12.41
C ALA A 33 3.81 -4.38 11.77
N ALA A 34 3.96 -3.16 11.26
CA ALA A 34 5.20 -2.65 10.68
C ALA A 34 5.35 -1.14 10.93
N THR A 35 6.55 -0.62 10.72
CA THR A 35 6.78 0.82 10.61
C THR A 35 6.61 1.22 9.16
N TYR A 36 5.87 2.29 8.89
CA TYR A 36 5.57 2.74 7.54
C TYR A 36 6.10 4.16 7.31
N ALA A 37 6.67 4.40 6.13
CA ALA A 37 6.74 5.73 5.54
C ALA A 37 5.43 6.00 4.80
N VAL A 38 4.75 7.09 5.13
CA VAL A 38 3.45 7.45 4.55
C VAL A 38 3.63 8.62 3.59
N PHE A 39 3.15 8.44 2.37
CA PHE A 39 3.22 9.44 1.31
C PHE A 39 1.82 9.81 0.84
N ASP A 40 1.50 11.10 0.87
CA ASP A 40 0.26 11.60 0.31
C ASP A 40 0.32 11.61 -1.22
N CYS A 41 -0.76 11.12 -1.84
CA CYS A 41 -0.99 11.15 -3.27
C CYS A 41 -2.14 12.10 -3.58
N ALA A 42 -1.91 12.97 -4.57
CA ALA A 42 -2.87 13.96 -5.03
C ALA A 42 -3.00 13.87 -6.55
N GLY A 43 -4.23 13.68 -7.03
CA GLY A 43 -4.55 13.68 -8.45
C GLY A 43 -5.30 12.43 -8.93
N PRO A 44 -5.66 12.40 -10.22
CA PRO A 44 -6.46 11.34 -10.79
C PRO A 44 -5.70 10.02 -10.85
N MET A 45 -6.43 8.94 -10.60
CA MET A 45 -5.93 7.56 -10.64
C MET A 45 -6.08 6.95 -12.04
N PRO A 46 -5.18 6.04 -12.47
CA PRO A 46 -4.05 5.49 -11.71
C PRO A 46 -2.76 6.33 -11.81
N ASP A 47 -2.72 7.32 -12.69
CA ASP A 47 -1.49 8.01 -13.07
C ASP A 47 -0.77 8.71 -11.91
N ALA A 48 -1.52 9.33 -10.98
CA ALA A 48 -0.93 9.99 -9.81
C ALA A 48 -0.20 8.99 -8.91
N MET A 49 -0.78 7.80 -8.70
CA MET A 49 -0.19 6.74 -7.87
C MET A 49 1.08 6.18 -8.49
N GLN A 50 1.05 5.85 -9.80
CA GLN A 50 2.21 5.29 -10.49
C GLN A 50 3.40 6.26 -10.47
N ARG A 51 3.13 7.57 -10.70
CA ARG A 51 4.17 8.60 -10.57
C ARG A 51 4.73 8.69 -9.15
N LEU A 52 3.87 8.63 -8.13
CA LEU A 52 4.31 8.67 -6.74
C LEU A 52 5.17 7.46 -6.39
N GLN A 53 4.72 6.23 -6.68
CA GLN A 53 5.46 5.00 -6.42
C GLN A 53 6.81 4.99 -7.12
N HIS A 54 6.88 5.42 -8.38
CA HIS A 54 8.15 5.56 -9.09
C HIS A 54 9.12 6.49 -8.34
N ARG A 55 8.66 7.66 -7.89
CA ARG A 55 9.51 8.59 -7.13
C ARG A 55 9.91 8.05 -5.76
N ILE A 56 9.01 7.35 -5.07
CA ILE A 56 9.34 6.71 -3.79
C ILE A 56 10.50 5.72 -4.00
N LEU A 57 10.41 4.85 -4.99
CA LEU A 57 11.40 3.79 -5.21
C LEU A 57 12.70 4.30 -5.86
N ALA A 58 12.61 5.22 -6.82
CA ALA A 58 13.76 5.70 -7.57
C ALA A 58 14.52 6.85 -6.88
N GLU A 59 13.84 7.66 -6.06
CA GLU A 59 14.42 8.87 -5.46
C GLU A 59 14.50 8.76 -3.93
N TRP A 60 13.38 8.43 -3.28
CA TRP A 60 13.30 8.50 -1.81
C TRP A 60 14.00 7.31 -1.13
N VAL A 61 13.68 6.05 -1.49
CA VAL A 61 14.28 4.86 -0.86
C VAL A 61 15.82 4.91 -0.90
N PRO A 62 16.49 5.21 -2.03
CA PRO A 62 17.95 5.27 -2.10
C PRO A 62 18.58 6.32 -1.17
N SER A 63 17.87 7.44 -0.91
CA SER A 63 18.38 8.61 -0.16
C SER A 63 17.88 8.72 1.29
N SER A 64 16.86 7.95 1.67
CA SER A 64 16.14 8.11 2.94
C SER A 64 16.87 7.63 4.20
N GLY A 65 17.88 6.76 4.06
CA GLY A 65 18.47 6.01 5.18
C GLY A 65 17.64 4.82 5.64
N TYR A 66 16.57 4.49 4.92
CA TYR A 66 15.73 3.31 5.13
C TYR A 66 15.87 2.33 3.96
N GLU A 67 15.35 1.13 4.16
CA GLU A 67 15.14 0.11 3.12
C GLU A 67 13.66 -0.30 3.06
N TRP A 68 13.23 -0.78 1.90
CA TRP A 68 11.89 -1.35 1.73
C TRP A 68 11.85 -2.71 2.40
N ALA A 69 11.12 -2.80 3.52
CA ALA A 69 11.01 -4.03 4.29
C ALA A 69 10.17 -5.07 3.54
N SER A 70 10.53 -6.35 3.67
CA SER A 70 9.77 -7.49 3.13
C SER A 70 8.49 -7.74 3.95
N LYS A 71 7.56 -6.78 3.89
CA LYS A 71 6.25 -6.76 4.55
C LYS A 71 5.23 -6.16 3.58
N SER A 72 3.95 -6.24 3.91
CA SER A 72 2.88 -5.70 3.08
C SER A 72 2.96 -4.18 2.97
N ASP A 73 3.05 -3.67 1.74
CA ASP A 73 2.68 -2.29 1.42
C ASP A 73 1.15 -2.12 1.39
N VAL A 74 0.71 -0.87 1.55
CA VAL A 74 -0.72 -0.52 1.56
C VAL A 74 -0.97 0.72 0.72
N GLU A 75 -1.97 0.64 -0.15
CA GLU A 75 -2.58 1.80 -0.80
C GLU A 75 -3.90 2.13 -0.09
N VAL A 76 -4.07 3.40 0.31
CA VAL A 76 -5.29 3.86 1.00
C VAL A 76 -6.05 4.81 0.09
N TYR A 77 -7.34 4.53 -0.13
CA TYR A 77 -8.24 5.26 -1.02
C TYR A 77 -9.37 5.91 -0.21
N PHE A 78 -9.48 7.25 -0.23
CA PHE A 78 -10.38 7.98 0.68
C PHE A 78 -11.73 8.38 0.10
N GLY A 79 -11.91 8.33 -1.23
CA GLY A 79 -13.11 8.84 -1.88
C GLY A 79 -13.61 7.95 -3.01
N SER A 80 -14.80 8.25 -3.51
CA SER A 80 -15.41 7.51 -4.61
C SER A 80 -15.09 8.07 -5.99
N ASN A 81 -14.75 9.36 -6.09
CA ASN A 81 -14.46 10.02 -7.37
C ASN A 81 -12.95 10.02 -7.68
N MET A 82 -12.41 8.87 -8.09
CA MET A 82 -10.98 8.68 -8.35
C MET A 82 -10.43 9.43 -9.57
N THR A 83 -11.29 10.08 -10.36
CA THR A 83 -10.89 10.88 -11.54
C THR A 83 -10.78 12.36 -11.24
N ALA A 84 -11.09 12.80 -10.02
CA ALA A 84 -10.95 14.20 -9.63
C ALA A 84 -9.49 14.66 -9.58
N ASP A 85 -9.22 15.88 -10.04
CA ASP A 85 -7.88 16.49 -10.01
C ASP A 85 -7.33 16.66 -8.59
N ASP A 86 -8.22 16.75 -7.60
CA ASP A 86 -7.89 16.85 -6.19
C ASP A 86 -8.11 15.55 -5.41
N TYR A 87 -8.34 14.42 -6.09
CA TYR A 87 -8.48 13.13 -5.43
C TYR A 87 -7.30 12.84 -4.50
N ARG A 88 -7.58 12.25 -3.34
CA ARG A 88 -6.60 11.96 -2.30
C ARG A 88 -6.53 10.46 -2.03
N SER A 89 -5.30 9.96 -2.01
CA SER A 89 -4.94 8.60 -1.59
C SER A 89 -3.58 8.64 -0.90
N GLN A 90 -3.13 7.50 -0.38
CA GLN A 90 -1.81 7.36 0.23
C GLN A 90 -1.12 6.07 -0.20
N VAL A 91 0.21 6.11 -0.18
CA VAL A 91 1.08 4.93 -0.20
C VAL A 91 1.73 4.79 1.16
N TRP A 92 1.59 3.63 1.77
CA TRP A 92 2.26 3.27 3.02
C TRP A 92 3.32 2.22 2.68
N LEU A 93 4.57 2.65 2.62
CA LEU A 93 5.72 1.77 2.34
C LEU A 93 6.28 1.23 3.67
N PRO A 94 6.33 -0.10 3.87
CA PRO A 94 6.94 -0.65 5.07
C PRO A 94 8.46 -0.46 5.02
N ILE A 95 9.01 0.04 6.12
CA ILE A 95 10.42 0.44 6.19
C ILE A 95 11.15 -0.13 7.40
N GLU A 96 12.44 -0.38 7.20
CA GLU A 96 13.42 -0.70 8.25
C GLU A 96 14.62 0.26 8.12
N LYS A 97 15.29 0.55 9.25
CA LYS A 97 16.51 1.37 9.20
C LYS A 97 17.62 0.55 8.53
N ARG A 98 18.34 1.20 7.62
CA ARG A 98 19.57 0.65 7.05
C ARG A 98 20.69 0.59 8.09
#